data_AF-A0A7H8R4Q3-F1
#
_entry.id   AF-A0A7H8R4Q3-F1
#
_cell.length_a   1.000
_cell.length_b   1.000
_cell.length_c   1.000
_cell.angle_alpha   90.00
_cell.angle_beta   90.00
_cell.angle_gamma   90.00
#
_symmetry.space_group_name_H-M   'P 1'
#
loop_
_entity.id
_entity.type
_entity.pdbx_description
1 polymer ?
#
loop_
_entity_poly.entity_id
_entity_poly.type
_entity_poly.pdbx_seq_one_letter_code
_entity_poly.pdbx_strand_id
1 'polypeptide(L)'
;MQLISVVSAMALVPAAFSYSVAGRLIARDDDRGNETVSGLGSRKQAVLDVGGTTRDLAIAMLETKTMTTDYTYGDGKTGDGTNFGIFKQNWYMLRTSASEFLGETVGQVDDGAILNSDLGKDVQARHDGEEHYGYDVWFSGHRDGQSGVEDPDTADITGYKDAVAWIQEQIESDTKFQTDDTRFWVDVQAI
;
A
#
# COMPACT_ATOMS: atom_id res chain seq x y z
N MET A 1 -82.80 -22.48 -13.33
CA MET A 1 -82.02 -21.87 -12.24
C MET A 1 -80.59 -22.38 -12.37
N GLN A 2 -79.72 -21.60 -13.01
CA GLN A 2 -78.29 -21.90 -13.14
C GLN A 2 -77.61 -21.60 -11.81
N LEU A 3 -76.79 -22.52 -11.30
CA LEU A 3 -75.79 -22.22 -10.28
C LEU A 3 -74.45 -22.81 -10.72
N ILE A 4 -73.53 -21.87 -10.92
CA ILE A 4 -72.15 -21.99 -11.34
C ILE A 4 -71.34 -22.59 -10.18
N SER A 5 -70.58 -23.66 -10.41
CA SER A 5 -69.54 -24.10 -9.48
C SER A 5 -68.18 -23.69 -10.02
N VAL A 6 -67.53 -22.80 -9.29
CA VAL A 6 -66.21 -22.23 -9.56
C VAL A 6 -65.14 -23.25 -9.18
N VAL A 7 -64.29 -23.62 -10.14
CA VAL A 7 -63.05 -24.37 -9.88
C VAL A 7 -62.00 -23.38 -9.41
N SER A 8 -61.57 -23.52 -8.15
CA SER A 8 -60.44 -22.75 -7.60
C SER A 8 -59.19 -23.63 -7.64
N ALA A 9 -58.25 -23.27 -8.52
CA ALA A 9 -56.96 -23.95 -8.63
C ALA A 9 -55.97 -23.35 -7.60
N MET A 10 -55.55 -24.15 -6.62
CA MET A 10 -54.43 -23.78 -5.75
C MET A 10 -53.11 -23.93 -6.51
N ALA A 11 -52.43 -22.82 -6.75
CA ALA A 11 -51.05 -22.81 -7.20
C ALA A 11 -50.11 -23.08 -6.01
N LEU A 12 -49.34 -24.16 -6.08
CA LEU A 12 -48.19 -24.43 -5.20
C LEU A 12 -47.01 -23.60 -5.68
N VAL A 13 -46.63 -22.57 -4.92
CA VAL A 13 -45.38 -21.82 -5.13
C VAL A 13 -44.25 -22.58 -4.42
N PRO A 14 -43.17 -22.99 -5.08
CA PRO A 14 -42.01 -23.56 -4.41
C PRO A 14 -41.28 -22.45 -3.63
N ALA A 15 -41.13 -22.63 -2.32
CA ALA A 15 -40.26 -21.79 -1.51
C ALA A 15 -38.80 -22.07 -1.87
N ALA A 16 -38.14 -21.13 -2.55
CA ALA A 16 -36.70 -21.17 -2.73
C ALA A 16 -36.03 -20.84 -1.39
N PHE A 17 -35.35 -21.82 -0.80
CA PHE A 17 -34.46 -21.60 0.34
C PHE A 17 -33.24 -20.80 -0.14
N SER A 18 -33.19 -19.51 0.18
CA SER A 18 -31.96 -18.73 0.08
C SER A 18 -31.04 -19.16 1.22
N TYR A 19 -30.06 -20.01 0.93
CA TYR A 19 -28.90 -20.18 1.81
C TYR A 19 -28.05 -18.91 1.72
N SER A 20 -28.17 -18.03 2.70
CA SER A 20 -27.13 -17.03 2.93
C SER A 20 -25.90 -17.77 3.46
N VAL A 21 -24.92 -18.03 2.59
CA VAL A 21 -23.56 -18.27 3.06
C VAL A 21 -23.06 -16.91 3.55
N ALA A 22 -23.43 -16.56 4.78
CA ALA A 22 -22.74 -15.55 5.55
C ALA A 22 -21.39 -16.17 5.93
N GLY A 23 -20.49 -16.24 4.94
CA GLY A 23 -19.07 -16.35 5.17
C GLY A 23 -18.66 -15.10 5.92
N ARG A 24 -18.76 -15.17 7.25
CA ARG A 24 -18.16 -14.20 8.14
C ARG A 24 -16.66 -14.34 7.92
N LEU A 25 -16.13 -13.54 7.00
CA LEU A 25 -14.71 -13.18 6.99
C LEU A 25 -14.46 -12.53 8.34
N ILE A 26 -14.09 -13.34 9.32
CA ILE A 26 -13.44 -12.85 10.52
C ILE A 26 -12.09 -12.39 9.99
N ALA A 27 -11.97 -11.10 9.66
CA ALA A 27 -10.68 -10.44 9.66
C ALA A 27 -10.03 -10.82 11.00
N ARG A 28 -8.86 -11.45 10.95
CA ARG A 28 -8.12 -11.70 12.17
C ARG A 28 -7.72 -10.32 12.70
N ASP A 29 -8.35 -9.88 13.79
CA ASP A 29 -8.00 -8.63 14.49
C ASP A 29 -6.51 -8.56 14.88
N ASP A 30 -5.78 -9.69 14.81
CA ASP A 30 -4.34 -9.79 15.14
C ASP A 30 -3.38 -9.44 13.97
N ASP A 31 -3.87 -9.25 12.73
CA ASP A 31 -3.00 -8.98 11.56
C ASP A 31 -2.78 -7.49 11.26
N ARG A 32 -3.38 -6.61 12.05
CA ARG A 32 -3.28 -5.15 11.91
C ARG A 32 -3.57 -4.45 13.23
N GLY A 33 -3.22 -3.18 13.34
CA GLY A 33 -3.54 -2.41 14.54
C GLY A 33 -3.01 -1.00 14.52
N ASN A 34 -2.89 -0.43 15.71
CA ASN A 34 -2.20 0.85 15.91
C ASN A 34 -1.36 0.85 17.18
N GLU A 35 -0.37 1.74 17.21
CA GLU A 35 0.49 2.00 18.36
C GLU A 35 0.92 3.46 18.39
N THR A 36 1.30 3.98 19.55
CA THR A 36 1.89 5.32 19.65
C THR A 36 3.40 5.26 19.42
N VAL A 37 3.90 6.03 18.46
CA VAL A 37 5.33 6.18 18.17
C VAL A 37 5.72 7.64 18.40
N SER A 38 6.45 7.89 19.48
CA SER A 38 6.80 9.25 19.89
C SER A 38 7.53 10.01 18.78
N GLY A 39 7.02 11.19 18.43
CA GLY A 39 7.59 12.06 17.38
C GLY A 39 7.13 11.74 15.96
N LEU A 40 6.35 10.68 15.74
CA LEU A 40 5.85 10.31 14.42
C LEU A 40 4.93 11.40 13.85
N GLY A 41 4.17 12.11 14.66
CA GLY A 41 3.32 13.22 14.22
C GLY A 41 4.12 14.33 13.55
N SER A 42 5.24 14.73 14.16
CA SER A 42 6.16 15.70 13.54
C SER A 42 6.78 15.16 12.25
N ARG A 43 7.06 13.85 12.20
CA ARG A 43 7.60 13.22 10.99
C ARG A 43 6.58 13.16 9.85
N LYS A 44 5.31 12.86 10.13
CA LYS A 44 4.21 12.94 9.14
C LYS A 44 4.11 14.34 8.55
N GLN A 45 4.16 15.37 9.40
CA GLN A 45 4.15 16.76 8.94
C GLN A 45 5.33 17.06 8.02
N ALA A 46 6.55 16.62 8.36
CA ALA A 46 7.71 16.81 7.50
C ALA A 46 7.53 16.15 6.11
N VAL A 47 6.84 15.02 6.01
CA VAL A 47 6.53 14.37 4.72
C VAL A 47 5.48 15.17 3.93
N LEU A 48 4.41 15.62 4.59
CA LEU A 48 3.38 16.44 3.95
C LEU A 48 3.92 17.80 3.49
N ASP A 49 4.80 18.42 4.26
CA ASP A 49 5.39 19.74 3.98
C ASP A 49 6.28 19.74 2.72
N VAL A 50 6.85 18.59 2.34
CA VAL A 50 7.62 18.45 1.10
C VAL A 50 6.78 17.93 -0.08
N GLY A 51 5.45 17.91 0.06
CA GLY A 51 4.53 17.52 -1.01
C GLY A 51 3.99 16.09 -0.91
N GLY A 52 4.26 15.39 0.19
CA GLY A 52 3.68 14.07 0.44
C GLY A 52 2.15 14.11 0.61
N THR A 53 1.53 12.96 0.40
CA THR A 53 0.09 12.70 0.48
C THR A 53 -0.21 11.71 1.62
N THR A 54 -1.48 11.50 1.93
CA THR A 54 -1.91 10.44 2.87
C THR A 54 -1.48 9.04 2.41
N ARG A 55 -1.41 8.81 1.10
CA ARG A 55 -0.86 7.57 0.54
C ARG A 55 0.64 7.44 0.80
N ASP A 56 1.41 8.51 0.64
CA ASP A 56 2.84 8.52 0.97
C ASP A 56 3.05 8.20 2.45
N LEU A 57 2.24 8.80 3.34
CA LEU A 57 2.26 8.45 4.76
C LEU A 57 1.98 6.97 4.97
N ALA A 58 0.97 6.41 4.30
CA ALA A 58 0.58 5.01 4.44
C ALA A 58 1.68 4.04 4.00
N ILE A 59 2.31 4.29 2.85
CA ILE A 59 3.42 3.49 2.33
C ILE A 59 4.59 3.54 3.33
N ALA A 60 5.06 4.75 3.67
CA ALA A 60 6.20 4.91 4.58
C ALA A 60 5.96 4.31 5.98
N MET A 61 4.71 4.37 6.47
CA MET A 61 4.29 3.83 7.76
C MET A 61 4.23 2.29 7.78
N LEU A 62 3.93 1.67 6.63
CA LEU A 62 4.04 0.23 6.45
C LEU A 62 5.52 -0.20 6.43
N GLU A 63 6.36 0.54 5.71
CA GLU A 63 7.77 0.20 5.48
C GLU A 63 8.66 0.31 6.73
N THR A 64 8.43 1.33 7.56
CA THR A 64 9.18 1.52 8.81
C THR A 64 8.30 2.07 9.93
N LYS A 65 8.68 1.76 11.18
CA LYS A 65 7.95 2.22 12.36
C LYS A 65 7.97 3.75 12.52
N THR A 66 9.05 4.39 12.12
CA THR A 66 9.36 5.80 12.38
C THR A 66 9.36 6.66 11.12
N MET A 67 9.13 6.08 9.94
CA MET A 67 9.23 6.77 8.65
C MET A 67 10.62 7.41 8.43
N THR A 68 11.67 6.68 8.82
CA THR A 68 13.09 7.09 8.77
C THR A 68 13.92 6.11 7.94
N THR A 69 15.17 6.48 7.69
CA THR A 69 16.12 5.77 6.81
C THR A 69 17.28 5.12 7.60
N ASP A 70 17.08 4.87 8.89
CA ASP A 70 18.05 4.28 9.82
C ASP A 70 18.05 2.74 9.82
N TYR A 71 17.37 2.13 8.85
CA TYR A 71 17.48 0.70 8.57
C TYR A 71 18.86 0.36 7.97
N THR A 72 19.21 -0.93 7.98
CA THR A 72 20.45 -1.44 7.35
C THR A 72 20.55 -0.90 5.92
N TYR A 73 21.70 -0.33 5.54
CA TYR A 73 21.89 0.24 4.20
C TYR A 73 21.39 -0.71 3.10
N GLY A 74 20.60 -0.18 2.17
CA GLY A 74 20.01 -0.96 1.08
C GLY A 74 18.99 -2.00 1.51
N ASP A 75 18.53 -1.96 2.77
CA ASP A 75 17.76 -3.04 3.43
C ASP A 75 18.50 -4.40 3.38
N GLY A 76 19.83 -4.38 3.32
CA GLY A 76 20.67 -5.57 3.15
C GLY A 76 20.67 -6.16 1.74
N LYS A 77 20.02 -5.50 0.78
CA LYS A 77 19.94 -5.90 -0.63
C LYS A 77 21.03 -5.20 -1.47
N THR A 78 21.22 -5.66 -2.71
CA THR A 78 22.26 -5.16 -3.63
C THR A 78 21.74 -5.02 -5.06
N GLY A 79 22.38 -4.17 -5.88
CA GLY A 79 21.98 -3.92 -7.26
C GLY A 79 20.57 -3.37 -7.33
N ASP A 80 19.77 -3.88 -8.27
CA ASP A 80 18.39 -3.43 -8.51
C ASP A 80 17.43 -3.65 -7.34
N GLY A 81 17.76 -4.55 -6.40
CA GLY A 81 16.97 -4.77 -5.18
C GLY A 81 17.31 -3.81 -4.04
N THR A 82 18.34 -2.97 -4.16
CA THR A 82 18.78 -2.07 -3.06
C THR A 82 17.71 -1.05 -2.75
N ASN A 83 17.32 -0.92 -1.47
CA ASN A 83 16.26 0.00 -1.05
C ASN A 83 16.79 1.32 -0.48
N PHE A 84 16.12 2.43 -0.84
CA PHE A 84 16.43 3.78 -0.37
C PHE A 84 15.18 4.54 0.09
N GLY A 85 15.40 5.58 0.89
CA GLY A 85 14.34 6.48 1.34
C GLY A 85 13.40 5.87 2.38
N ILE A 86 12.40 6.63 2.79
CA ILE A 86 11.40 6.22 3.80
C ILE A 86 10.40 5.21 3.25
N PHE A 87 10.27 5.15 1.93
CA PHE A 87 9.40 4.20 1.25
C PHE A 87 10.12 2.89 0.93
N LYS A 88 11.43 2.78 1.18
CA LYS A 88 12.26 1.65 0.73
C LYS A 88 12.16 1.38 -0.77
N GLN A 89 12.18 2.43 -1.59
CA GLN A 89 12.11 2.30 -3.05
C GLN A 89 13.30 1.50 -3.56
N ASN A 90 13.06 0.45 -4.36
CA ASN A 90 14.15 -0.35 -4.92
C ASN A 90 14.82 0.35 -6.11
N TRP A 91 16.12 0.08 -6.30
CA TRP A 91 16.92 0.74 -7.32
C TRP A 91 16.42 0.53 -8.75
N TYR A 92 15.84 -0.64 -9.05
CA TYR A 92 15.21 -0.88 -10.35
C TYR A 92 14.14 0.18 -10.62
N MET A 93 13.17 0.33 -9.72
CA MET A 93 12.08 1.31 -9.90
C MET A 93 12.64 2.73 -10.02
N LEU A 94 13.61 3.09 -9.18
CA LEU A 94 14.21 4.43 -9.20
C LEU A 94 14.86 4.73 -10.57
N ARG A 95 15.78 3.90 -11.03
CA ARG A 95 16.54 4.18 -12.26
C ARG A 95 15.73 4.04 -13.55
N THR A 96 14.55 3.42 -13.49
CA THR A 96 13.66 3.25 -14.65
C THR A 96 12.52 4.26 -14.70
N SER A 97 12.27 5.02 -13.63
CA SER A 97 11.12 5.91 -13.58
C SER A 97 11.34 7.28 -12.92
N ALA A 98 12.23 7.38 -11.92
CA ALA A 98 12.48 8.65 -11.24
C ALA A 98 13.37 9.56 -12.09
N SER A 99 12.96 10.81 -12.27
CA SER A 99 13.65 11.78 -13.14
C SER A 99 15.11 12.03 -12.73
N GLU A 100 15.41 11.96 -11.43
CA GLU A 100 16.76 12.09 -10.87
C GLU A 100 17.71 10.98 -11.35
N PHE A 101 17.21 9.75 -11.55
CA PHE A 101 18.02 8.55 -11.82
C PHE A 101 17.72 7.92 -13.18
N LEU A 102 16.86 8.55 -14.00
CA LEU A 102 16.31 7.93 -15.19
C LEU A 102 17.42 7.56 -16.20
N GLY A 103 17.54 6.26 -16.48
CA GLY A 103 18.53 5.74 -17.42
C GLY A 103 19.88 5.37 -16.80
N GLU A 104 20.02 5.50 -15.48
CA GLU A 104 21.19 5.00 -14.78
C GLU A 104 21.27 3.47 -14.82
N THR A 105 22.49 2.98 -14.64
CA THR A 105 22.81 1.56 -14.67
C THR A 105 22.68 0.93 -13.28
N VAL A 106 22.61 -0.41 -13.22
CA VAL A 106 22.62 -1.16 -11.95
C VAL A 106 23.88 -0.85 -11.11
N GLY A 107 25.01 -0.55 -11.77
CA GLY A 107 26.28 -0.24 -11.09
C GLY A 107 26.35 1.15 -10.47
N GLN A 108 25.37 2.02 -10.73
CA GLN A 108 25.25 3.36 -10.16
C GLN A 108 24.36 3.41 -8.92
N VAL A 109 24.03 2.25 -8.34
CA VAL A 109 23.11 2.12 -7.20
C VAL A 109 23.40 3.04 -6.01
N ASP A 110 24.67 3.38 -5.77
CA ASP A 110 25.04 4.28 -4.68
C ASP A 110 24.51 5.72 -4.86
N ASP A 111 24.16 6.13 -6.08
CA ASP A 111 23.55 7.44 -6.37
C ASP A 111 22.17 7.56 -5.70
N GLY A 112 21.44 6.43 -5.52
CA GLY A 112 20.17 6.37 -4.79
C GLY A 112 20.27 6.71 -3.30
N ALA A 113 21.47 6.66 -2.71
CA ALA A 113 21.67 6.95 -1.28
C ALA A 113 21.31 8.40 -0.90
N ILE A 114 21.24 9.32 -1.86
CA ILE A 114 20.79 10.70 -1.63
C ILE A 114 19.39 10.75 -0.99
N LEU A 115 18.49 9.82 -1.35
CA LEU A 115 17.13 9.74 -0.83
C LEU A 115 17.07 9.43 0.67
N ASN A 116 18.15 8.85 1.24
CA ASN A 116 18.22 8.61 2.68
C ASN A 116 18.40 9.91 3.49
N SER A 117 18.77 11.01 2.85
CA SER A 117 19.09 12.30 3.49
C SER A 117 18.28 13.49 2.94
N ASP A 118 17.70 13.36 1.74
CA ASP A 118 16.87 14.37 1.11
C ASP A 118 15.44 13.86 0.95
N LEU A 119 14.58 14.25 1.91
CA LEU A 119 13.19 13.82 1.95
C LEU A 119 12.39 14.35 0.75
N GLY A 120 12.69 15.54 0.25
CA GLY A 120 11.99 16.12 -0.90
C GLY A 120 12.26 15.32 -2.17
N LYS A 121 13.53 14.93 -2.39
CA LYS A 121 13.89 14.04 -3.50
C LYS A 121 13.26 12.65 -3.37
N ASP A 122 13.18 12.11 -2.16
CA ASP A 122 12.55 10.80 -1.92
C ASP A 122 11.07 10.80 -2.30
N VAL A 123 10.31 11.80 -1.82
CA VAL A 123 8.89 11.97 -2.17
C VAL A 123 8.72 12.19 -3.67
N GLN A 124 9.54 13.05 -4.29
CA GLN A 124 9.48 13.27 -5.73
C GLN A 124 9.76 12.00 -6.53
N ALA A 125 10.79 11.23 -6.18
CA ALA A 125 11.13 9.99 -6.88
C ALA A 125 9.99 8.95 -6.80
N ARG A 126 9.29 8.89 -5.67
CA ARG A 126 8.11 8.03 -5.53
C ARG A 126 6.95 8.49 -6.42
N HIS A 127 6.74 9.80 -6.50
CA HIS A 127 5.71 10.41 -7.35
C HIS A 127 6.01 10.18 -8.83
N ASP A 128 7.26 10.40 -9.27
CA ASP A 128 7.73 10.10 -10.62
C ASP A 128 7.48 8.63 -10.99
N GLY A 129 7.77 7.72 -10.06
CA GLY A 129 7.56 6.30 -10.26
C GLY A 129 6.10 5.94 -10.52
N GLU A 130 5.18 6.48 -9.71
CA GLU A 130 3.76 6.23 -9.90
C GLU A 130 3.22 6.93 -11.16
N GLU A 131 3.72 8.11 -11.51
CA GLU A 131 3.35 8.79 -12.76
C GLU A 131 3.80 7.99 -13.99
N HIS A 132 5.00 7.41 -13.95
CA HIS A 132 5.55 6.62 -15.05
C HIS A 132 4.82 5.29 -15.25
N TYR A 133 4.66 4.52 -14.17
CA TYR A 133 4.13 3.15 -14.24
C TYR A 133 2.60 3.10 -14.09
N GLY A 134 1.99 4.11 -13.50
CA GLY A 134 0.62 4.03 -12.99
C GLY A 134 0.55 3.27 -11.68
N TYR A 135 -0.55 3.47 -10.96
CA TYR A 135 -0.78 2.94 -9.61
C TYR A 135 -0.48 1.43 -9.48
N ASP A 136 -1.15 0.59 -10.29
CA ASP A 136 -1.06 -0.87 -10.12
C ASP A 136 0.35 -1.40 -10.40
N VAL A 137 0.98 -0.95 -11.49
CA VAL A 137 2.31 -1.41 -11.88
C VAL A 137 3.37 -0.85 -10.93
N TRP A 138 3.21 0.38 -10.45
CA TRP A 138 4.13 0.95 -9.47
C TRP A 138 4.11 0.16 -8.15
N PHE A 139 2.94 -0.14 -7.58
CA PHE A 139 2.86 -0.94 -6.35
C PHE A 139 3.46 -2.33 -6.53
N SER A 140 3.25 -2.92 -7.70
CA SER A 140 3.79 -4.23 -8.04
C SER A 140 5.30 -4.22 -8.15
N GLY A 141 5.85 -3.24 -8.87
CA GLY A 141 7.29 -3.08 -9.01
C GLY A 141 8.00 -2.57 -7.76
N HIS A 142 7.31 -1.77 -6.94
CA HIS A 142 7.78 -1.38 -5.61
C HIS A 142 7.96 -2.61 -4.74
N ARG A 143 6.97 -3.51 -4.77
CA ARG A 143 6.97 -4.75 -4.00
C ARG A 143 8.01 -5.75 -4.50
N ASP A 144 8.00 -6.12 -5.78
CA ASP A 144 8.77 -7.24 -6.33
C ASP A 144 9.67 -6.87 -7.52
N GLY A 145 10.12 -5.61 -7.56
CA GLY A 145 11.08 -5.11 -8.55
C GLY A 145 10.63 -5.33 -9.99
N GLN A 146 11.56 -5.72 -10.86
CA GLN A 146 11.26 -5.99 -12.27
C GLN A 146 10.20 -7.09 -12.45
N SER A 147 10.25 -8.15 -11.64
CA SER A 147 9.28 -9.24 -11.72
C SER A 147 7.87 -8.79 -11.39
N GLY A 148 7.71 -7.89 -10.41
CA GLY A 148 6.41 -7.28 -10.12
C GLY A 148 5.91 -6.35 -11.23
N VAL A 149 6.79 -5.64 -11.93
CA VAL A 149 6.38 -4.87 -13.13
C VAL A 149 5.90 -5.78 -14.25
N GLU A 150 6.50 -6.96 -14.41
CA GLU A 150 6.14 -7.94 -15.44
C GLU A 150 4.89 -8.78 -15.07
N ASP A 151 4.62 -9.00 -13.78
CA ASP A 151 3.48 -9.76 -13.25
C ASP A 151 2.81 -9.04 -12.05
N PRO A 152 1.91 -8.06 -12.29
CA PRO A 152 1.41 -7.15 -11.26
C PRO A 152 0.28 -7.70 -10.37
N ASP A 153 -0.18 -8.93 -10.61
CA ASP A 153 -1.41 -9.47 -10.03
C ASP A 153 -1.18 -10.68 -9.11
N THR A 154 0.02 -10.81 -8.54
CA THR A 154 0.30 -11.85 -7.54
C THR A 154 -0.48 -11.62 -6.24
N ALA A 155 -0.71 -12.70 -5.49
CA ALA A 155 -1.39 -12.62 -4.19
C ALA A 155 -0.62 -11.78 -3.16
N ASP A 156 0.72 -11.81 -3.23
CA ASP A 156 1.60 -11.03 -2.36
C ASP A 156 1.48 -9.52 -2.66
N ILE A 157 1.54 -9.15 -3.94
CA ILE A 157 1.35 -7.78 -4.41
C ILE A 157 -0.04 -7.25 -4.02
N THR A 158 -1.07 -8.08 -4.17
CA THR A 158 -2.44 -7.72 -3.76
C THR A 158 -2.52 -7.48 -2.25
N GLY A 159 -1.93 -8.36 -1.44
CA GLY A 159 -1.89 -8.20 0.02
C GLY A 159 -1.16 -6.92 0.44
N TYR A 160 -0.06 -6.56 -0.22
CA TYR A 160 0.65 -5.30 0.03
C TYR A 160 -0.20 -4.06 -0.34
N LYS A 161 -0.86 -4.08 -1.51
CA LYS A 161 -1.79 -3.00 -1.94
C LYS A 161 -2.94 -2.81 -0.93
N ASP A 162 -3.55 -3.90 -0.50
CA ASP A 162 -4.65 -3.88 0.47
C ASP A 162 -4.21 -3.36 1.84
N ALA A 163 -2.99 -3.72 2.27
CA ALA A 163 -2.41 -3.22 3.51
C ALA A 163 -2.20 -1.70 3.49
N VAL A 164 -1.61 -1.17 2.42
CA VAL A 164 -1.43 0.28 2.26
C VAL A 164 -2.77 1.00 2.17
N ALA A 165 -3.73 0.47 1.40
CA ALA A 165 -5.06 1.04 1.31
C ALA A 165 -5.76 1.12 2.68
N TRP A 166 -5.67 0.05 3.48
CA TRP A 166 -6.24 0.04 4.83
C TRP A 166 -5.60 1.09 5.75
N ILE A 167 -4.26 1.21 5.72
CA ILE A 167 -3.54 2.24 6.50
C ILE A 167 -3.96 3.64 6.05
N GLN A 168 -4.05 3.88 4.74
CA GLN A 168 -4.48 5.15 4.18
C GLN A 168 -5.89 5.52 4.66
N GLU A 169 -6.84 4.58 4.62
CA GLU A 169 -8.20 4.77 5.16
C GLU A 169 -8.19 5.16 6.64
N GLN A 170 -7.29 4.57 7.45
CA GLN A 170 -7.20 4.93 8.87
C GLN A 170 -6.69 6.36 9.05
N ILE A 171 -5.67 6.77 8.29
CA ILE A 171 -5.12 8.14 8.31
C ILE A 171 -6.18 9.16 7.87
N GLU A 172 -7.02 8.81 6.90
CA GLU A 172 -8.07 9.68 6.36
C GLU A 172 -9.35 9.70 7.20
N SER A 173 -9.54 8.73 8.10
CA SER A 173 -10.73 8.63 8.96
C SER A 173 -10.89 9.80 9.95
N ASP A 174 -9.79 10.43 10.35
CA ASP A 174 -9.76 11.60 11.23
C ASP A 174 -8.46 12.39 10.96
N THR A 175 -8.58 13.68 10.66
CA THR A 175 -7.44 14.53 10.30
C THR A 175 -6.37 14.60 11.40
N LYS A 176 -6.71 14.32 12.66
CA LYS A 176 -5.72 14.23 13.75
C LYS A 176 -4.63 13.20 13.44
N PHE A 177 -4.96 12.10 12.74
CA PHE A 177 -4.03 11.02 12.44
C PHE A 177 -2.96 11.40 11.41
N GLN A 178 -3.11 12.53 10.73
CA GLN A 178 -2.06 13.11 9.88
C GLN A 178 -1.03 13.91 10.70
N THR A 179 -1.33 14.21 11.97
CA THR A 179 -0.55 15.11 12.82
C THR A 179 -0.10 14.51 14.15
N ASP A 180 -0.73 13.42 14.60
CA ASP A 180 -0.44 12.78 15.88
C ASP A 180 0.59 11.66 15.77
N ASP A 181 0.95 11.09 16.91
CA ASP A 181 1.95 10.02 17.03
C ASP A 181 1.36 8.61 16.77
N THR A 182 0.13 8.49 16.27
CA THR A 182 -0.51 7.19 16.02
C THR A 182 0.05 6.55 14.75
N ARG A 183 0.68 5.39 14.87
CA ARG A 183 1.05 4.51 13.75
C ARG A 183 -0.04 3.48 13.55
N PHE A 184 -0.54 3.33 12.32
CA PHE A 184 -1.30 2.16 11.89
C PHE A 184 -0.37 1.15 11.23
N TRP A 185 -0.63 -0.13 11.41
CA TRP A 185 0.22 -1.19 10.87
C TRP A 185 -0.60 -2.38 10.42
N VAL A 186 -0.06 -3.12 9.47
CA VAL A 186 -0.54 -4.42 8.99
C VAL A 186 0.67 -5.34 8.94
N ASP A 187 0.54 -6.58 9.39
CA ASP A 187 1.59 -7.60 9.28
C ASP A 187 1.66 -8.10 7.84
N VAL A 188 2.67 -7.62 7.11
CA VAL A 188 2.98 -8.04 5.74
C VAL A 188 4.34 -8.72 5.75
N GLN A 189 4.38 -9.96 5.27
CA GLN A 189 5.61 -10.74 5.18
C GLN A 189 6.66 -9.99 4.35
N ALA A 190 7.90 -9.87 4.84
CA ALA A 190 8.99 -9.29 4.07
C ALA A 190 9.47 -10.25 2.96
N ILE A 191 9.95 -9.69 1.84
CA ILE A 191 10.58 -10.39 0.70
C ILE A 191 11.98 -9.84 0.40
#